data_AF-A0A0R2XD04-F1
#
_entry.id   AF-A0A0R2XD04-F1
#
_cell.length_a   1.000
_cell.length_b   1.000
_cell.length_c   1.000
_cell.angle_alpha   90.00
_cell.angle_beta   90.00
_cell.angle_gamma   90.00
#
_symmetry.space_group_name_H-M   'P 1'
#
loop_
_entity.id
_entity.type
_entity.pdbx_description
1 polymer ?
#
loop_
_entity_poly.entity_id
_entity_poly.type
_entity_poly.pdbx_seq_one_letter_code
_entity_poly.pdbx_strand_id
1 'polypeptide(L)'
;MNDYLMEADSEIQSVLDLVQKKPSFLRVMDMPFRNVMLWVYPFCDSKAALSGGEMSDAEVAAIYQEVYEFTAYLLKRYSGSGKSFFLGNWEGDWHLQREQYDYDLDPEPEAIAGAIQWFRLREKAIADARRDTAHEDVEVYYYIELNHVAKSMDHNKPSIVNQVLPHIRTDYVSWSSYDVTKPAVLLGGEKGRERVFQALDYIEAHLPESDVPGKRVLIGEYGFELASFKDAETQRKYTAAIMKWCLEWGCPFVLYWELYCNEIEPATGEHRGYWLIDDKGDKQPVWFLHKEFLTKANAFIEQYQKEHGVLPDQATYNRTAATWIEEFSTYDIRIED
;
A
#
# COMPACT_ATOMS: atom_id res chain seq x y z
N MET A 1 -17.39 -14.48 0.52
CA MET A 1 -18.45 -13.85 1.34
C MET A 1 -18.44 -12.37 0.98
N ASN A 2 -19.53 -11.63 1.09
CA ASN A 2 -19.42 -10.18 0.88
C ASN A 2 -18.88 -9.61 2.19
N ASP A 3 -17.56 -9.43 2.28
CA ASP A 3 -16.87 -9.11 3.53
C ASP A 3 -17.35 -7.77 4.14
N TYR A 4 -18.04 -6.96 3.34
CA TYR A 4 -18.60 -5.67 3.73
C TYR A 4 -20.14 -5.61 3.69
N LEU A 5 -20.83 -6.72 3.42
CA LEU A 5 -22.29 -6.82 3.35
C LEU A 5 -22.97 -5.75 2.46
N MET A 6 -22.28 -5.23 1.44
CA MET A 6 -22.81 -4.19 0.56
C MET A 6 -23.69 -4.78 -0.55
N GLU A 7 -24.92 -4.29 -0.71
CA GLU A 7 -25.77 -4.74 -1.83
C GLU A 7 -25.18 -4.33 -3.18
N ALA A 8 -25.22 -5.24 -4.15
CA ALA A 8 -24.78 -4.95 -5.51
C ALA A 8 -25.68 -3.90 -6.16
N ASP A 9 -25.08 -2.89 -6.78
CA ASP A 9 -25.78 -1.82 -7.46
C ASP A 9 -25.62 -1.99 -8.98
N SER A 10 -26.70 -2.38 -9.65
CA SER A 10 -26.69 -2.61 -11.11
C SER A 10 -26.40 -1.36 -11.93
N GLU A 11 -26.49 -0.15 -11.36
CA GLU A 11 -26.11 1.07 -12.07
C GLU A 11 -24.58 1.28 -12.08
N ILE A 12 -23.81 0.53 -11.29
CA ILE A 12 -22.35 0.62 -11.26
C ILE A 12 -21.76 -0.45 -12.17
N GLN A 13 -21.22 -0.02 -13.32
CA GLN A 13 -20.64 -0.91 -14.32
C GLN A 13 -19.14 -0.66 -14.53
N SER A 14 -18.57 0.31 -13.81
CA SER A 14 -17.15 0.68 -13.89
C SER A 14 -16.67 1.33 -12.59
N VAL A 15 -15.35 1.41 -12.41
CA VAL A 15 -14.71 2.20 -11.34
C VAL A 15 -15.13 3.66 -11.41
N LEU A 16 -15.27 4.22 -12.62
CA LEU A 16 -15.72 5.59 -12.79
C LEU A 16 -17.19 5.76 -12.37
N ASP A 17 -18.06 4.82 -12.69
CA ASP A 17 -19.44 4.80 -12.19
C ASP A 17 -19.48 4.74 -10.67
N LEU A 18 -18.65 3.90 -10.05
CA LEU A 18 -18.59 3.76 -8.60
C LEU A 18 -18.28 5.11 -7.96
N VAL A 19 -17.26 5.80 -8.46
CA VAL A 19 -16.84 7.11 -7.97
C VAL A 19 -17.92 8.17 -8.19
N GLN A 20 -18.55 8.19 -9.37
CA GLN A 20 -19.54 9.23 -9.70
C GLN A 20 -20.91 9.01 -9.04
N LYS A 21 -21.33 7.76 -8.85
CA LYS A 21 -22.67 7.39 -8.35
C LYS A 21 -22.69 7.11 -6.85
N LYS A 22 -21.54 6.83 -6.21
CA LYS A 22 -21.43 6.68 -4.75
C LYS A 22 -20.63 7.84 -4.14
N PRO A 23 -21.31 8.88 -3.60
CA PRO A 23 -20.65 10.10 -3.13
C PRO A 23 -19.63 9.91 -2.00
N SER A 24 -19.61 8.76 -1.31
CA SER A 24 -18.59 8.46 -0.29
C SER A 24 -17.18 8.41 -0.89
N PHE A 25 -17.00 7.82 -2.08
CA PHE A 25 -15.68 7.69 -2.71
C PHE A 25 -15.11 9.07 -3.09
N LEU A 26 -15.91 9.91 -3.75
CA LEU A 26 -15.51 11.29 -4.06
C LEU A 26 -15.24 12.11 -2.80
N ARG A 27 -16.07 11.98 -1.76
CA ARG A 27 -15.85 12.70 -0.49
C ARG A 27 -14.48 12.38 0.12
N VAL A 28 -14.02 11.14 0.06
CA VAL A 28 -12.69 10.74 0.55
C VAL A 28 -11.59 11.34 -0.34
N MET A 29 -11.71 11.24 -1.67
CA MET A 29 -10.70 11.79 -2.60
C MET A 29 -10.62 13.34 -2.57
N ASP A 30 -11.73 14.00 -2.23
CA ASP A 30 -11.83 15.46 -2.07
C ASP A 30 -11.30 15.97 -0.72
N MET A 31 -11.00 15.09 0.25
CA MET A 31 -10.37 15.49 1.50
C MET A 31 -9.01 16.16 1.24
N PRO A 32 -8.51 17.02 2.16
CA PRO A 32 -7.27 17.78 1.97
C PRO A 32 -5.99 16.92 2.12
N PHE A 33 -6.03 15.67 1.67
CA PHE A 33 -4.84 14.82 1.54
C PHE A 33 -4.14 15.11 0.22
N ARG A 34 -2.82 15.25 0.27
CA ARG A 34 -1.97 15.37 -0.92
C ARG A 34 -1.87 14.04 -1.66
N ASN A 35 -1.64 12.94 -0.93
CA ASN A 35 -1.44 11.62 -1.51
C ASN A 35 -2.68 10.75 -1.25
N VAL A 36 -3.20 10.11 -2.28
CA VAL A 36 -4.35 9.21 -2.20
C VAL A 36 -3.99 7.89 -2.88
N MET A 37 -3.98 6.80 -2.13
CA MET A 37 -3.63 5.47 -2.64
C MET A 37 -4.86 4.59 -2.71
N LEU A 38 -5.05 3.91 -3.84
CA LEU A 38 -6.25 3.16 -4.15
C LEU A 38 -5.88 1.80 -4.74
N TRP A 39 -6.43 0.74 -4.13
CA TRP A 39 -6.58 -0.52 -4.83
C TRP A 39 -7.72 -0.39 -5.85
N VAL A 40 -7.40 -0.61 -7.13
CA VAL A 40 -8.34 -0.44 -8.23
C VAL A 40 -8.50 -1.78 -8.96
N TYR A 41 -9.72 -2.26 -9.05
CA TYR A 41 -10.09 -3.44 -9.83
C TYR A 41 -11.21 -3.06 -10.80
N PRO A 42 -10.95 -3.07 -12.11
CA PRO A 42 -11.99 -2.83 -13.11
C PRO A 42 -13.16 -3.81 -12.94
N PHE A 43 -14.39 -3.33 -13.11
CA PHE A 43 -15.59 -4.18 -12.96
C PHE A 43 -15.70 -5.22 -14.07
N CYS A 44 -15.09 -4.95 -15.22
CA CYS A 44 -15.00 -5.90 -16.34
C CYS A 44 -13.94 -7.00 -16.16
N ASP A 45 -13.08 -6.91 -15.14
CA ASP A 45 -11.96 -7.83 -14.93
C ASP A 45 -12.43 -9.13 -14.28
N SER A 46 -12.35 -10.25 -15.01
CA SER A 46 -12.66 -11.57 -14.48
C SER A 46 -11.60 -12.09 -13.50
N LYS A 47 -10.43 -11.44 -13.43
CA LYS A 47 -9.22 -11.88 -12.72
C LYS A 47 -8.67 -13.22 -13.21
N ALA A 48 -9.13 -13.73 -14.36
CA ALA A 48 -8.66 -14.97 -14.96
C ALA A 48 -7.17 -14.90 -15.33
N ALA A 49 -6.64 -13.71 -15.62
CA ALA A 49 -5.22 -13.51 -15.91
C ALA A 49 -4.32 -13.96 -14.75
N LEU A 50 -4.70 -13.59 -13.53
CA LEU A 50 -3.91 -13.86 -12.31
C LEU A 50 -4.03 -15.31 -11.83
N SER A 51 -5.05 -16.04 -12.28
CA SER A 51 -5.36 -17.39 -11.80
C SER A 51 -5.12 -18.49 -12.84
N GLY A 52 -5.35 -18.20 -14.13
CA GLY A 52 -5.32 -19.15 -15.23
C GLY A 52 -4.47 -18.71 -16.43
N GLY A 53 -3.91 -17.50 -16.42
CA GLY A 53 -3.06 -17.02 -17.50
C GLY A 53 -3.80 -16.49 -18.74
N GLU A 54 -5.13 -16.37 -18.67
CA GLU A 54 -5.97 -16.07 -19.84
C GLU A 54 -6.65 -14.70 -19.69
N MET A 55 -6.66 -13.93 -20.78
CA MET A 55 -7.52 -12.76 -20.98
C MET A 55 -7.99 -12.73 -22.42
N SER A 56 -9.29 -12.54 -22.64
CA SER A 56 -9.82 -12.38 -24.01
C SER A 56 -9.51 -11.00 -24.57
N ASP A 57 -9.43 -10.85 -25.90
CA ASP A 57 -9.22 -9.53 -26.52
C ASP A 57 -10.27 -8.49 -26.10
N ALA A 58 -11.51 -8.92 -25.89
CA ALA A 58 -12.60 -8.06 -25.43
C ALA A 58 -12.38 -7.58 -23.99
N GLU A 59 -11.91 -8.47 -23.12
CA GLU A 59 -11.57 -8.16 -21.72
C GLU A 59 -10.34 -7.26 -21.64
N VAL A 60 -9.30 -7.53 -22.42
CA VAL A 60 -8.11 -6.67 -22.53
C VAL A 60 -8.50 -5.25 -22.92
N ALA A 61 -9.37 -5.10 -23.94
CA ALA A 61 -9.85 -3.79 -24.37
C ALA A 61 -10.69 -3.09 -23.29
N ALA A 62 -11.55 -3.82 -22.59
CA ALA A 62 -12.41 -3.28 -21.54
C ALA A 62 -11.61 -2.83 -20.31
N ILE A 63 -10.68 -3.67 -19.82
CA ILE A 63 -9.79 -3.34 -18.70
C ILE A 63 -8.95 -2.10 -19.02
N TYR A 64 -8.36 -2.06 -20.21
CA TYR A 64 -7.60 -0.90 -20.66
C TYR A 64 -8.45 0.38 -20.63
N GLN A 65 -9.66 0.32 -21.21
CA GLN A 65 -10.55 1.47 -21.30
C GLN A 65 -10.96 1.97 -19.91
N GLU A 66 -11.33 1.07 -19.01
CA GLU A 66 -11.81 1.43 -17.67
C GLU A 66 -10.71 2.09 -16.82
N VAL A 67 -9.48 1.55 -16.85
CA VAL A 67 -8.33 2.13 -16.15
C VAL A 67 -7.92 3.46 -16.78
N TYR A 68 -7.91 3.56 -18.11
CA TYR A 68 -7.60 4.80 -18.84
C TYR A 68 -8.59 5.90 -18.49
N GLU A 69 -9.89 5.61 -18.54
CA GLU A 69 -10.96 6.58 -18.27
C GLU A 69 -10.94 7.07 -16.82
N PHE A 70 -10.73 6.16 -15.86
CA PHE A 70 -10.61 6.54 -14.45
C PHE A 70 -9.38 7.42 -14.21
N THR A 71 -8.23 7.06 -14.80
CA THR A 71 -7.01 7.87 -14.72
C THR A 71 -7.20 9.26 -15.31
N ALA A 72 -7.76 9.34 -16.53
CA ALA A 72 -8.06 10.61 -17.19
C ALA A 72 -9.06 11.46 -16.39
N TYR A 73 -10.02 10.84 -15.71
CA TYR A 73 -10.94 11.53 -14.81
C TYR A 73 -10.22 12.16 -13.62
N LEU A 74 -9.33 11.42 -12.94
CA LEU A 74 -8.55 11.94 -11.81
C LEU A 74 -7.68 13.13 -12.24
N LEU A 75 -6.96 12.99 -13.36
CA LEU A 75 -6.12 14.06 -13.92
C LEU A 75 -6.93 15.33 -14.25
N LYS A 76 -8.10 15.19 -14.87
CA LYS A 76 -8.96 16.35 -15.21
C LYS A 76 -9.58 17.00 -13.98
N ARG A 77 -10.14 16.19 -13.07
CA ARG A 77 -10.88 16.68 -11.90
C ARG A 77 -9.96 17.41 -10.92
N TYR A 78 -8.76 16.87 -10.71
CA TYR A 78 -7.83 17.35 -9.70
C TYR A 78 -6.67 18.16 -10.27
N SER A 79 -6.73 18.54 -11.56
CA SER A 79 -5.79 19.48 -12.16
C SER A 79 -5.69 20.77 -11.33
N GLY A 80 -4.47 21.19 -11.00
CA GLY A 80 -4.18 22.38 -10.21
C GLY A 80 -4.28 22.19 -8.69
N SER A 81 -4.43 20.95 -8.20
CA SER A 81 -4.64 20.68 -6.76
C SER A 81 -3.37 20.32 -6.00
N GLY A 82 -2.28 19.99 -6.69
CA GLY A 82 -1.06 19.44 -6.13
C GLY A 82 -1.20 18.01 -5.58
N LYS A 83 -2.30 17.30 -5.90
CA LYS A 83 -2.55 15.92 -5.44
C LYS A 83 -1.77 14.89 -6.25
N SER A 84 -1.48 13.77 -5.61
CA SER A 84 -0.92 12.58 -6.24
C SER A 84 -1.80 11.37 -5.93
N PHE A 85 -2.26 10.68 -6.96
CA PHE A 85 -3.01 9.44 -6.86
C PHE A 85 -2.10 8.27 -7.15
N PHE A 86 -2.23 7.18 -6.40
CA PHE A 86 -1.47 5.95 -6.60
C PHE A 86 -2.48 4.83 -6.83
N LEU A 87 -2.42 4.20 -8.00
CA LEU A 87 -3.36 3.15 -8.38
C LEU A 87 -2.63 1.81 -8.45
N GLY A 88 -3.14 0.80 -7.75
CA GLY A 88 -2.52 -0.52 -7.72
C GLY A 88 -3.50 -1.65 -7.45
N ASN A 89 -2.95 -2.82 -7.14
CA ASN A 89 -3.67 -4.00 -6.67
C ASN A 89 -3.45 -4.17 -5.15
N TRP A 90 -4.21 -5.07 -4.55
CA TRP A 90 -3.98 -5.65 -3.22
C TRP A 90 -3.19 -6.96 -3.35
N GLU A 91 -2.29 -7.24 -2.41
CA GLU A 91 -1.59 -8.53 -2.18
C GLU A 91 -1.48 -9.48 -3.39
N GLY A 92 -0.70 -9.07 -4.39
CA GLY A 92 -0.70 -9.75 -5.70
C GLY A 92 -0.20 -11.19 -5.68
N ASP A 93 0.65 -11.58 -4.72
CA ASP A 93 1.15 -12.96 -4.66
C ASP A 93 0.04 -13.95 -4.28
N TRP A 94 -0.94 -13.52 -3.48
CA TRP A 94 -2.13 -14.36 -3.21
C TRP A 94 -3.01 -14.50 -4.43
N HIS A 95 -3.15 -13.45 -5.24
CA HIS A 95 -3.89 -13.54 -6.50
C HIS A 95 -3.25 -14.54 -7.47
N LEU A 96 -1.91 -14.59 -7.55
CA LEU A 96 -1.19 -15.58 -8.36
C LEU A 96 -1.49 -17.04 -7.96
N GLN A 97 -1.91 -17.25 -6.71
CA GLN A 97 -2.24 -18.55 -6.13
C GLN A 97 -3.75 -18.82 -6.10
N ARG A 98 -4.56 -18.03 -6.80
CA ARG A 98 -6.03 -18.12 -6.78
C ARG A 98 -6.64 -17.94 -5.39
N GLU A 99 -6.00 -17.13 -4.55
CA GLU A 99 -6.45 -16.85 -3.19
C GLU A 99 -6.62 -18.14 -2.37
N GLN A 100 -5.75 -19.14 -2.60
CA GLN A 100 -5.73 -20.36 -1.79
C GLN A 100 -5.13 -20.13 -0.39
N TYR A 101 -4.45 -19.00 -0.20
CA TYR A 101 -3.80 -18.63 1.07
C TYR A 101 -2.85 -19.70 1.63
N ASP A 102 -2.19 -20.44 0.73
CA ASP A 102 -1.12 -21.40 1.05
C ASP A 102 0.23 -20.79 0.70
N TYR A 103 0.96 -20.34 1.74
CA TYR A 103 2.25 -19.69 1.57
C TYR A 103 3.28 -20.58 0.84
N ASP A 104 3.21 -21.90 1.02
CA ASP A 104 4.17 -22.84 0.43
C ASP A 104 3.88 -23.16 -1.03
N LEU A 105 2.65 -22.91 -1.50
CA LEU A 105 2.21 -23.15 -2.88
C LEU A 105 2.92 -22.21 -3.87
N ASP A 106 3.65 -22.76 -4.82
CA ASP A 106 4.27 -21.93 -5.86
C ASP A 106 3.23 -21.57 -6.94
N PRO A 107 3.19 -20.31 -7.42
CA PRO A 107 2.29 -19.94 -8.51
C PRO A 107 2.63 -20.70 -9.80
N GLU A 108 1.59 -21.06 -10.54
CA GLU A 108 1.74 -21.76 -11.82
C GLU A 108 2.40 -20.84 -12.88
N PRO A 109 3.24 -21.38 -13.79
CA PRO A 109 3.89 -20.58 -14.84
C PRO A 109 2.91 -19.78 -15.70
N GLU A 110 1.73 -20.32 -15.99
CA GLU A 110 0.68 -19.66 -16.75
C GLU A 110 0.10 -18.46 -15.99
N ALA A 111 -0.08 -18.57 -14.67
CA ALA A 111 -0.52 -17.47 -13.82
C ALA A 111 0.53 -16.34 -13.79
N ILE A 112 1.82 -16.67 -13.71
CA ILE A 112 2.91 -15.69 -13.82
C ILE A 112 2.85 -14.96 -15.18
N ALA A 113 2.70 -15.70 -16.28
CA ALA A 113 2.62 -15.12 -17.62
C ALA A 113 1.40 -14.19 -17.78
N GLY A 114 0.24 -14.62 -17.28
CA GLY A 114 -0.98 -13.80 -17.28
C GLY A 114 -0.85 -12.56 -16.41
N ALA A 115 -0.21 -12.66 -15.24
CA ALA A 115 0.06 -11.52 -14.39
C ALA A 115 0.96 -10.48 -15.07
N ILE A 116 2.02 -10.91 -15.76
CA ILE A 116 2.87 -10.00 -16.54
C ILE A 116 2.02 -9.24 -17.58
N GLN A 117 1.11 -9.92 -18.27
CA GLN A 117 0.22 -9.27 -19.23
C GLN A 117 -0.74 -8.28 -18.55
N TRP A 118 -1.34 -8.69 -17.43
CA TRP A 118 -2.30 -7.90 -16.67
C TRP A 118 -1.68 -6.62 -16.08
N PHE A 119 -0.51 -6.74 -15.46
CA PHE A 119 0.24 -5.60 -14.92
C PHE A 119 0.69 -4.65 -16.04
N ARG A 120 1.17 -5.17 -17.19
CA ARG A 120 1.53 -4.33 -18.35
C ARG A 120 0.34 -3.59 -18.95
N LEU A 121 -0.82 -4.24 -19.03
CA LEU A 121 -2.03 -3.62 -19.57
C LEU A 121 -2.45 -2.40 -18.75
N ARG A 122 -2.43 -2.55 -17.43
CA ARG A 122 -2.79 -1.48 -16.48
C ARG A 122 -1.76 -0.36 -16.45
N GLU A 123 -0.46 -0.69 -16.45
CA GLU A 123 0.62 0.29 -16.59
C GLU A 123 0.45 1.11 -17.88
N LYS A 124 0.22 0.42 -19.00
CA LYS A 124 0.00 1.06 -20.29
C LYS A 124 -1.21 2.00 -20.29
N ALA A 125 -2.34 1.58 -19.73
CA ALA A 125 -3.55 2.40 -19.65
C ALA A 125 -3.31 3.70 -18.86
N ILE A 126 -2.59 3.62 -17.74
CA ILE A 126 -2.22 4.79 -16.93
C ILE A 126 -1.23 5.68 -17.67
N ALA A 127 -0.18 5.10 -18.27
CA ALA A 127 0.82 5.84 -19.04
C ALA A 127 0.19 6.59 -20.24
N ASP A 128 -0.72 5.93 -20.97
CA ASP A 128 -1.44 6.53 -22.08
C ASP A 128 -2.38 7.65 -21.59
N ALA A 129 -3.13 7.43 -20.51
CA ALA A 129 -4.03 8.45 -19.95
C ALA A 129 -3.27 9.70 -19.47
N ARG A 130 -2.11 9.53 -18.84
CA ARG A 130 -1.20 10.63 -18.47
C ARG A 130 -0.76 11.44 -19.69
N ARG A 131 -0.34 10.76 -20.76
CA ARG A 131 0.13 11.41 -21.99
C ARG A 131 -1.00 12.17 -22.69
N ASP A 132 -2.18 11.56 -22.78
CA ASP A 132 -3.26 12.00 -23.67
C ASP A 132 -4.24 12.98 -22.99
N THR A 133 -4.18 13.11 -21.66
CA THR A 133 -5.03 14.01 -20.89
C THR A 133 -4.29 15.29 -20.55
N ALA A 134 -4.79 16.45 -20.99
CA ALA A 134 -4.28 17.73 -20.52
C ALA A 134 -4.58 17.94 -19.03
N HIS A 135 -3.55 18.22 -18.24
CA HIS A 135 -3.60 18.49 -16.81
C HIS A 135 -2.36 19.29 -16.39
N GLU A 136 -2.41 19.87 -15.19
CA GLU A 136 -1.29 20.54 -14.54
C GLU A 136 -1.34 20.30 -13.03
N ASP A 137 -0.20 20.25 -12.35
CA ASP A 137 -0.09 20.13 -10.88
C ASP A 137 -1.02 19.05 -10.27
N VAL A 138 -0.98 17.85 -10.86
CA VAL A 138 -1.62 16.62 -10.37
C VAL A 138 -0.89 15.44 -10.97
N GLU A 139 -0.68 14.39 -10.18
CA GLU A 139 0.03 13.18 -10.62
C GLU A 139 -0.84 11.94 -10.44
N VAL A 140 -0.70 10.97 -11.34
CA VAL A 140 -1.22 9.61 -11.17
C VAL A 140 -0.09 8.61 -11.37
N TYR A 141 0.22 7.85 -10.33
CA TYR A 141 1.27 6.83 -10.32
C TYR A 141 0.67 5.43 -10.35
N TYR A 142 1.37 4.52 -11.02
CA TYR A 142 1.06 3.10 -11.00
C TYR A 142 1.94 2.36 -9.99
N TYR A 143 1.33 1.54 -9.14
CA TYR A 143 2.08 0.65 -8.26
C TYR A 143 1.60 -0.80 -8.36
N ILE A 144 2.51 -1.71 -8.04
CA ILE A 144 2.23 -3.13 -7.85
C ILE A 144 2.35 -3.44 -6.37
N GLU A 145 1.34 -4.09 -5.80
CA GLU A 145 1.40 -4.61 -4.44
C GLU A 145 1.71 -6.10 -4.41
N LEU A 146 2.61 -6.49 -3.52
CA LEU A 146 3.10 -7.86 -3.33
C LEU A 146 3.23 -8.18 -1.84
N ASN A 147 3.36 -9.46 -1.50
CA ASN A 147 3.29 -9.93 -0.10
C ASN A 147 4.13 -11.19 0.21
N HIS A 148 4.81 -11.82 -0.75
CA HIS A 148 5.67 -13.01 -0.54
C HIS A 148 7.16 -12.75 -0.83
N VAL A 149 7.74 -11.73 -0.20
CA VAL A 149 9.14 -11.33 -0.42
C VAL A 149 10.12 -12.34 0.15
N ALA A 150 9.91 -12.79 1.39
CA ALA A 150 10.75 -13.77 2.06
C ALA A 150 10.83 -15.09 1.28
N LYS A 151 9.72 -15.50 0.66
CA LYS A 151 9.63 -16.70 -0.18
C LYS A 151 10.66 -16.68 -1.31
N SER A 152 10.72 -15.59 -2.07
CA SER A 152 11.70 -15.42 -3.14
C SER A 152 13.11 -15.15 -2.63
N MET A 153 13.25 -14.31 -1.60
CA MET A 153 14.55 -13.88 -1.08
C MET A 153 15.31 -15.03 -0.41
N ASP A 154 14.65 -15.84 0.42
CA ASP A 154 15.31 -16.86 1.25
C ASP A 154 15.39 -18.23 0.58
N HIS A 155 14.45 -18.53 -0.31
CA HIS A 155 14.28 -19.86 -0.90
C HIS A 155 14.37 -19.88 -2.42
N ASN A 156 14.56 -18.72 -3.06
CA ASN A 156 14.56 -18.58 -4.52
C ASN A 156 13.30 -19.19 -5.18
N LYS A 157 12.18 -19.19 -4.44
CA LYS A 157 10.88 -19.62 -4.94
C LYS A 157 10.23 -18.50 -5.78
N PRO A 158 9.31 -18.84 -6.70
CA PRO A 158 8.65 -17.84 -7.52
C PRO A 158 7.69 -16.95 -6.70
N SER A 159 7.80 -15.64 -6.89
CA SER A 159 6.90 -14.60 -6.39
C SER A 159 6.80 -13.46 -7.42
N ILE A 160 5.94 -12.46 -7.17
CA ILE A 160 5.90 -11.24 -7.98
C ILE A 160 7.27 -10.57 -8.05
N VAL A 161 8.05 -10.58 -6.95
CA VAL A 161 9.33 -9.87 -6.87
C VAL A 161 10.30 -10.33 -7.96
N ASN A 162 10.52 -11.65 -8.09
CA ASN A 162 11.53 -12.19 -8.99
C ASN A 162 10.97 -12.64 -10.35
N GLN A 163 9.65 -12.91 -10.47
CA GLN A 163 9.05 -13.39 -11.72
C GLN A 163 8.28 -12.32 -12.49
N VAL A 164 7.81 -11.25 -11.84
CA VAL A 164 6.90 -10.28 -12.48
C VAL A 164 7.52 -8.88 -12.54
N LEU A 165 8.01 -8.33 -11.42
CA LEU A 165 8.56 -6.97 -11.37
C LEU A 165 9.60 -6.66 -12.46
N PRO A 166 10.55 -7.57 -12.79
CA PRO A 166 11.56 -7.30 -13.81
C PRO A 166 10.99 -7.03 -15.22
N HIS A 167 9.71 -7.30 -15.42
CA HIS A 167 9.02 -7.18 -16.70
C HIS A 167 8.09 -5.96 -16.80
N ILE A 168 7.90 -5.18 -15.74
CA ILE A 168 6.93 -4.07 -15.67
C ILE A 168 7.63 -2.76 -15.28
N ARG A 169 7.42 -1.69 -16.05
CA ARG A 169 7.89 -0.34 -15.70
C ARG A 169 6.94 0.32 -14.69
N THR A 170 6.90 -0.22 -13.47
CA THR A 170 6.06 0.34 -12.39
C THR A 170 6.69 1.60 -11.77
N ASP A 171 5.85 2.57 -11.36
CA ASP A 171 6.32 3.79 -10.72
C ASP A 171 6.74 3.50 -9.27
N TYR A 172 5.94 2.72 -8.55
CA TYR A 172 6.21 2.30 -7.17
C TYR A 172 5.93 0.81 -6.97
N VAL A 173 6.42 0.25 -5.87
CA VAL A 173 6.01 -1.06 -5.36
C VAL A 173 5.53 -0.91 -3.93
N SER A 174 4.33 -1.43 -3.68
CA SER A 174 3.72 -1.54 -2.35
C SER A 174 4.01 -2.94 -1.80
N TRP A 175 4.43 -3.03 -0.55
CA TRP A 175 4.68 -4.32 0.10
C TRP A 175 3.76 -4.49 1.31
N SER A 176 2.84 -5.45 1.22
CA SER A 176 2.17 -6.01 2.40
C SER A 176 3.16 -6.92 3.11
N SER A 177 3.66 -6.45 4.25
CA SER A 177 5.00 -6.81 4.73
C SER A 177 5.03 -7.86 5.83
N TYR A 178 3.91 -8.54 6.07
CA TYR A 178 3.75 -9.42 7.22
C TYR A 178 4.67 -10.63 7.22
N ASP A 179 5.06 -11.13 6.04
CA ASP A 179 5.96 -12.29 5.88
C ASP A 179 7.36 -12.05 6.47
N VAL A 180 7.81 -10.80 6.54
CA VAL A 180 9.09 -10.40 7.12
C VAL A 180 8.93 -9.59 8.41
N THR A 181 8.03 -8.61 8.46
CA THR A 181 7.96 -7.67 9.58
C THR A 181 7.56 -8.35 10.88
N LYS A 182 6.63 -9.31 10.84
CA LYS A 182 6.23 -10.08 12.04
C LYS A 182 7.39 -10.90 12.62
N PRO A 183 8.13 -11.72 11.85
CA PRO A 183 9.36 -12.34 12.36
C PRO A 183 10.43 -11.33 12.78
N ALA A 184 10.61 -10.23 12.03
CA ALA A 184 11.68 -9.27 12.28
C ALA A 184 11.55 -8.55 13.62
N VAL A 185 10.33 -8.16 14.03
CA VAL A 185 10.14 -7.54 15.36
C VAL A 185 10.46 -8.50 16.51
N LEU A 186 10.26 -9.80 16.31
CA LEU A 186 10.60 -10.83 17.30
C LEU A 186 12.12 -11.05 17.40
N LEU A 187 12.87 -10.84 16.30
CA LEU A 187 14.34 -10.79 16.34
C LEU A 187 14.83 -9.56 17.13
N GLY A 188 14.14 -8.43 16.95
CA GLY A 188 14.40 -7.18 17.63
C GLY A 188 15.74 -6.52 17.27
N GLY A 189 15.90 -5.26 17.71
CA GLY A 189 17.14 -4.50 17.57
C GLY A 189 17.70 -4.48 16.15
N GLU A 190 19.03 -4.59 16.05
CA GLU A 190 19.73 -4.54 14.76
C GLU A 190 19.38 -5.72 13.85
N LYS A 191 19.13 -6.92 14.40
CA LYS A 191 18.80 -8.10 13.58
C LYS A 191 17.46 -7.96 12.87
N GLY A 192 16.45 -7.46 13.58
CA GLY A 192 15.15 -7.16 12.99
C GLY A 192 15.25 -6.07 11.91
N ARG A 193 16.01 -5.01 12.21
CA ARG A 193 16.32 -3.93 11.27
C ARG A 193 16.99 -4.42 9.99
N GLU A 194 18.10 -5.14 10.12
CA GLU A 194 18.84 -5.72 8.99
C GLU A 194 17.93 -6.62 8.13
N ARG A 195 17.05 -7.40 8.77
CA ARG A 195 16.12 -8.28 8.08
C ARG A 195 15.10 -7.51 7.23
N VAL A 196 14.54 -6.40 7.75
CA VAL A 196 13.64 -5.54 6.98
C VAL A 196 14.38 -4.86 5.83
N PHE A 197 15.62 -4.41 6.06
CA PHE A 197 16.44 -3.76 5.04
C PHE A 197 16.76 -4.72 3.89
N GLN A 198 17.12 -5.97 4.20
CA GLN A 198 17.37 -7.01 3.20
C GLN A 198 16.15 -7.22 2.30
N ALA A 199 14.95 -7.28 2.88
CA ALA A 199 13.72 -7.43 2.11
C ALA A 199 13.45 -6.22 1.19
N LEU A 200 13.59 -5.00 1.71
CA LEU A 200 13.40 -3.78 0.93
C LEU A 200 14.44 -3.63 -0.19
N ASP A 201 15.71 -3.89 0.10
CA ASP A 201 16.78 -3.90 -0.91
C ASP A 201 16.57 -4.99 -1.96
N TYR A 202 16.07 -6.17 -1.55
CA TYR A 202 15.74 -7.25 -2.47
C TYR A 202 14.65 -6.83 -3.46
N ILE A 203 13.57 -6.20 -2.99
CA ILE A 203 12.51 -5.69 -3.88
C ILE A 203 13.08 -4.61 -4.81
N GLU A 204 13.77 -3.61 -4.26
CA GLU A 204 14.31 -2.47 -5.01
C GLU A 204 15.28 -2.93 -6.12
N ALA A 205 16.09 -3.96 -5.86
CA ALA A 205 17.02 -4.53 -6.83
C ALA A 205 16.35 -5.23 -8.03
N HIS A 206 15.07 -5.60 -7.93
CA HIS A 206 14.31 -6.23 -9.01
C HIS A 206 13.49 -5.23 -9.83
N LEU A 207 13.49 -3.95 -9.45
CA LEU A 207 12.74 -2.93 -10.18
C LEU A 207 13.47 -2.52 -11.46
N PRO A 208 12.77 -2.50 -12.62
CA PRO A 208 13.29 -1.87 -13.82
C PRO A 208 13.52 -0.36 -13.63
N GLU A 209 14.30 0.25 -14.53
CA GLU A 209 14.54 1.69 -14.53
C GLU A 209 13.23 2.49 -14.60
N SER A 210 13.18 3.58 -13.82
CA SER A 210 12.04 4.50 -13.75
C SER A 210 12.54 5.93 -13.65
N ASP A 211 11.70 6.88 -14.05
CA ASP A 211 11.96 8.30 -13.94
C ASP A 211 11.59 8.84 -12.55
N VAL A 212 10.91 8.04 -11.72
CA VAL A 212 10.57 8.38 -10.34
C VAL A 212 11.87 8.46 -9.51
N PRO A 213 12.18 9.62 -8.90
CA PRO A 213 13.41 9.78 -8.14
C PRO A 213 13.36 9.06 -6.78
N GLY A 214 14.51 8.61 -6.32
CA GLY A 214 14.66 8.02 -4.99
C GLY A 214 14.21 6.56 -4.91
N LYS A 215 13.97 6.09 -3.68
CA LYS A 215 13.48 4.74 -3.41
C LYS A 215 12.01 4.62 -3.82
N ARG A 216 11.67 3.48 -4.42
CA ARG A 216 10.31 3.25 -4.99
C ARG A 216 9.52 2.17 -4.27
N VAL A 217 10.13 1.49 -3.31
CA VAL A 217 9.44 0.52 -2.44
C VAL A 217 8.85 1.24 -1.22
N LEU A 218 7.53 1.09 -1.04
CA LEU A 218 6.78 1.54 0.13
C LEU A 218 6.20 0.35 0.90
N ILE A 219 5.91 0.56 2.18
CA ILE A 219 5.14 -0.43 2.96
C ILE A 219 3.66 -0.14 2.76
N GLY A 220 2.98 -1.07 2.09
CA GLY A 220 1.55 -1.01 1.79
C GLY A 220 0.69 -1.46 2.95
N GLU A 221 1.17 -2.47 3.65
CA GLU A 221 0.59 -2.94 4.89
C GLU A 221 1.67 -3.40 5.86
N TYR A 222 1.48 -3.02 7.11
CA TYR A 222 2.13 -3.60 8.28
C TYR A 222 1.24 -3.38 9.48
N GLY A 223 1.43 -4.18 10.52
CA GLY A 223 0.62 -4.14 11.71
C GLY A 223 0.77 -5.43 12.51
N PHE A 224 0.14 -5.44 13.68
CA PHE A 224 0.19 -6.59 14.59
C PHE A 224 -1.18 -6.78 15.21
N GLU A 225 -1.76 -7.95 15.03
CA GLU A 225 -3.06 -8.30 15.58
C GLU A 225 -2.98 -8.51 17.10
N LEU A 226 -3.88 -7.88 17.87
CA LEU A 226 -3.97 -8.10 19.32
C LEU A 226 -4.21 -9.57 19.67
N ALA A 227 -4.94 -10.31 18.81
CA ALA A 227 -5.20 -11.74 18.99
C ALA A 227 -3.91 -12.58 19.12
N SER A 228 -2.85 -12.23 18.39
CA SER A 228 -1.57 -12.97 18.40
C SER A 228 -0.50 -12.27 19.25
N PHE A 229 -0.55 -10.94 19.34
CA PHE A 229 0.46 -10.11 20.02
C PHE A 229 0.03 -9.64 21.43
N LYS A 230 -1.09 -10.17 21.92
CA LYS A 230 -1.60 -10.23 23.32
C LYS A 230 -1.98 -8.91 23.98
N ASP A 231 -1.22 -7.84 23.79
CA ASP A 231 -1.52 -6.56 24.42
C ASP A 231 -1.18 -5.36 23.51
N ALA A 232 -1.93 -4.28 23.70
CA ALA A 232 -1.88 -3.12 22.81
C ALA A 232 -0.59 -2.29 22.96
N GLU A 233 0.13 -2.44 24.07
CA GLU A 233 1.41 -1.76 24.28
C GLU A 233 2.55 -2.50 23.56
N THR A 234 2.50 -3.83 23.52
CA THR A 234 3.39 -4.65 22.68
C THR A 234 3.14 -4.36 21.19
N GLN A 235 1.88 -4.31 20.74
CA GLN A 235 1.51 -3.89 19.38
C GLN A 235 2.12 -2.53 19.03
N ARG A 236 1.97 -1.52 19.90
CA ARG A 236 2.55 -0.19 19.71
C ARG A 236 4.08 -0.23 19.56
N LYS A 237 4.78 -0.96 20.42
CA LYS A 237 6.26 -1.07 20.39
C LYS A 237 6.76 -1.71 19.10
N TYR A 238 6.12 -2.78 18.65
CA TYR A 238 6.47 -3.45 17.40
C TYR A 238 6.16 -2.59 16.18
N THR A 239 5.02 -1.88 16.20
CA THR A 239 4.68 -0.89 15.17
C THR A 239 5.74 0.20 15.08
N ALA A 240 6.14 0.79 16.22
CA ALA A 240 7.18 1.80 16.27
C ALA A 240 8.53 1.28 15.71
N ALA A 241 8.93 0.06 16.05
CA ALA A 241 10.16 -0.53 15.51
C ALA A 241 10.14 -0.62 13.97
N ILE A 242 9.05 -1.14 13.39
CA ILE A 242 8.91 -1.24 11.92
C ILE A 242 8.89 0.15 11.27
N MET A 243 8.09 1.09 11.80
CA MET A 243 8.05 2.47 11.28
C MET A 243 9.45 3.07 11.20
N LYS A 244 10.23 2.92 12.28
CA LYS A 244 11.59 3.45 12.35
C LYS A 244 12.48 2.81 11.29
N TRP A 245 12.51 1.48 11.20
CA TRP A 245 13.37 0.78 10.24
C TRP A 245 13.02 1.16 8.79
N CYS A 246 11.73 1.24 8.45
CA CYS A 246 11.30 1.63 7.10
C CYS A 246 11.69 3.08 6.76
N LEU A 247 11.57 4.01 7.71
CA LEU A 247 12.04 5.39 7.52
C LEU A 247 13.56 5.46 7.36
N GLU A 248 14.32 4.71 8.17
CA GLU A 248 15.79 4.67 8.06
C GLU A 248 16.28 4.10 6.72
N TRP A 249 15.58 3.10 6.16
CA TRP A 249 15.88 2.56 4.83
C TRP A 249 15.59 3.59 3.73
N GLY A 250 14.55 4.40 3.92
CA GLY A 250 14.18 5.47 3.02
C GLY A 250 12.83 5.29 2.33
N CYS A 251 11.91 4.49 2.89
CA CYS A 251 10.57 4.32 2.32
C CYS A 251 9.89 5.67 2.10
N PRO A 252 9.22 5.91 0.96
CA PRO A 252 8.46 7.13 0.73
C PRO A 252 7.16 7.14 1.54
N PHE A 253 6.59 5.95 1.80
CA PHE A 253 5.39 5.76 2.62
C PHE A 253 5.49 4.50 3.49
N VAL A 254 4.84 4.55 4.65
CA VAL A 254 4.71 3.43 5.60
C VAL A 254 3.26 3.38 6.08
N LEU A 255 2.45 2.51 5.49
CA LEU A 255 0.99 2.49 5.66
C LEU A 255 0.54 1.42 6.64
N TYR A 256 -0.05 1.85 7.75
CA TYR A 256 -0.51 0.96 8.82
C TYR A 256 -1.86 0.35 8.48
N TRP A 257 -1.97 -0.97 8.59
CA TRP A 257 -3.25 -1.68 8.58
C TRP A 257 -3.70 -1.87 10.03
N GLU A 258 -4.78 -1.24 10.48
CA GLU A 258 -5.74 -0.39 9.76
C GLU A 258 -6.39 0.66 10.70
N LEU A 259 -7.19 1.61 10.19
CA LEU A 259 -7.83 2.62 11.05
C LEU A 259 -8.98 2.04 11.90
N TYR A 260 -9.87 1.28 11.27
CA TYR A 260 -11.05 0.65 11.87
C TYR A 260 -11.08 -0.82 11.49
N CYS A 261 -11.65 -1.68 12.34
CA CYS A 261 -11.73 -3.11 12.07
C CYS A 261 -12.52 -3.46 10.79
N ASN A 262 -11.93 -4.30 9.94
CA ASN A 262 -12.67 -5.15 8.99
C ASN A 262 -12.46 -6.65 9.22
N GLU A 263 -11.55 -7.06 10.12
CA GLU A 263 -11.23 -8.46 10.40
C GLU A 263 -11.99 -9.06 11.60
N ILE A 264 -13.21 -9.53 11.36
CA ILE A 264 -14.09 -10.18 12.34
C ILE A 264 -14.25 -11.66 11.98
N GLU A 265 -13.92 -12.56 12.92
CA GLU A 265 -14.17 -13.99 12.77
C GLU A 265 -15.68 -14.27 12.72
N PRO A 266 -16.24 -14.74 11.59
CA PRO A 266 -17.68 -14.87 11.44
C PRO A 266 -18.33 -15.82 12.44
N ALA A 267 -17.61 -16.85 12.90
CA ALA A 267 -18.16 -17.85 13.81
C ALA A 267 -18.24 -17.36 15.27
N THR A 268 -17.27 -16.56 15.70
CA THR A 268 -17.15 -16.13 17.11
C THR A 268 -17.53 -14.66 17.32
N GLY A 269 -17.54 -13.87 16.24
CA GLY A 269 -17.60 -12.41 16.31
C GLY A 269 -16.34 -11.81 16.93
N GLU A 270 -15.29 -12.60 17.15
CA GLU A 270 -14.04 -12.11 17.71
C GLU A 270 -13.28 -11.32 16.66
N HIS A 271 -12.74 -10.23 17.12
CA HIS A 271 -12.00 -9.32 16.29
C HIS A 271 -10.50 -9.61 16.38
N ARG A 272 -9.78 -9.53 15.25
CA ARG A 272 -8.32 -9.77 15.24
C ARG A 272 -7.51 -8.67 15.91
N GLY A 273 -7.95 -7.42 15.80
CA GLY A 273 -7.35 -6.29 16.52
C GLY A 273 -6.16 -5.63 15.82
N TYR A 274 -6.17 -5.49 14.50
CA TYR A 274 -5.18 -4.65 13.79
C TYR A 274 -5.44 -3.15 13.92
N TRP A 275 -6.68 -2.76 14.21
CA TRP A 275 -7.14 -1.38 14.15
C TRP A 275 -6.36 -0.40 15.05
N LEU A 276 -6.40 0.88 14.67
CA LEU A 276 -6.04 2.00 15.54
C LEU A 276 -7.22 2.37 16.48
N ILE A 277 -8.46 2.22 16.01
CA ILE A 277 -9.68 2.52 16.76
C ILE A 277 -10.55 1.26 16.80
N ASP A 278 -10.89 0.80 18.01
CA ASP A 278 -11.63 -0.46 18.17
C ASP A 278 -13.12 -0.35 17.82
N ASP A 279 -13.82 -1.48 17.92
CA ASP A 279 -15.25 -1.62 17.65
C ASP A 279 -16.15 -0.79 18.58
N LYS A 280 -15.59 -0.28 19.69
CA LYS A 280 -16.27 0.60 20.65
C LYS A 280 -15.91 2.08 20.44
N GLY A 281 -15.00 2.38 19.51
CA GLY A 281 -14.49 3.72 19.27
C GLY A 281 -13.34 4.12 20.18
N ASP A 282 -12.78 3.18 20.97
CA ASP A 282 -11.66 3.46 21.85
C ASP A 282 -10.35 3.47 21.03
N LYS A 283 -9.60 4.58 21.17
CA LYS A 283 -8.30 4.76 20.53
C LYS A 283 -7.26 3.90 21.23
N GLN A 284 -6.56 3.07 20.47
CA GLN A 284 -5.53 2.17 21.00
C GLN A 284 -4.18 2.90 21.15
N PRO A 285 -3.24 2.41 21.98
CA PRO A 285 -1.90 2.99 22.10
C PRO A 285 -1.18 3.24 20.77
N VAL A 286 -1.40 2.38 19.77
CA VAL A 286 -0.86 2.55 18.41
C VAL A 286 -1.48 3.73 17.64
N TRP A 287 -2.71 4.13 17.95
CA TRP A 287 -3.32 5.36 17.42
C TRP A 287 -2.59 6.60 17.93
N PHE A 288 -2.31 6.65 19.23
CA PHE A 288 -1.60 7.77 19.83
C PHE A 288 -0.17 7.90 19.29
N LEU A 289 0.50 6.78 19.01
CA LEU A 289 1.79 6.77 18.29
C LEU A 289 1.70 7.50 16.94
N HIS A 290 0.70 7.19 16.12
CA HIS A 290 0.53 7.84 14.82
C HIS A 290 0.11 9.32 14.96
N LYS A 291 -0.75 9.66 15.92
CA LYS A 291 -1.14 11.07 16.20
C LYS A 291 0.07 11.91 16.57
N GLU A 292 0.91 11.44 17.50
CA GLU A 292 2.13 12.13 17.92
C GLU A 292 3.13 12.26 16.77
N PHE A 293 3.33 11.18 16.01
CA PHE A 293 4.20 11.20 14.83
C PHE A 293 3.76 12.27 13.82
N LEU A 294 2.47 12.31 13.46
CA LEU A 294 1.94 13.29 12.51
C LEU A 294 1.99 14.72 13.06
N THR A 295 1.75 14.91 14.35
CA THR A 295 1.86 16.22 15.01
C THR A 295 3.28 16.76 14.91
N LYS A 296 4.28 15.92 15.22
CA LYS A 296 5.70 16.30 15.14
C LYS A 296 6.18 16.49 13.70
N ALA A 297 5.68 15.67 12.77
CA ALA A 297 5.95 15.80 11.35
C ALA A 297 5.49 17.14 10.79
N ASN A 298 4.26 17.56 11.10
CA ASN A 298 3.72 18.84 10.64
C ASN A 298 4.53 20.02 11.21
N ALA A 299 4.83 20.00 12.51
CA ALA A 299 5.64 21.04 13.14
C ALA A 299 7.06 21.13 12.53
N PHE A 300 7.67 19.99 12.21
CA PHE A 300 8.98 19.96 11.54
C PHE A 300 8.91 20.56 10.13
N ILE A 301 7.91 20.18 9.33
CA ILE A 301 7.76 20.69 7.96
C ILE A 301 7.54 22.21 7.96
N GLU A 302 6.65 22.72 8.83
CA GLU A 302 6.39 24.16 8.98
C GLU A 302 7.66 24.93 9.37
N GLN A 303 8.39 24.42 10.36
CA GLN A 303 9.62 25.05 10.84
C GLN A 303 10.72 25.02 9.77
N TYR A 304 10.92 23.88 9.12
CA TYR A 304 11.92 23.73 8.06
C TYR A 304 11.64 24.67 6.90
N GLN A 305 10.39 24.77 6.47
CA GLN A 305 10.00 25.70 5.40
C GLN A 305 10.23 27.17 5.80
N LYS A 306 9.94 27.53 7.05
CA LYS A 306 10.18 28.88 7.57
C LYS A 306 11.67 29.23 7.61
N GLU A 307 12.53 28.28 7.96
CA GLU A 307 13.98 28.50 8.08
C GLU A 307 14.72 28.47 6.74
N HIS A 308 14.32 27.58 5.83
CA HIS A 308 15.03 27.31 4.57
C HIS A 308 14.33 27.86 3.32
N GLY A 309 13.06 28.26 3.42
CA GLY A 309 12.25 28.74 2.28
C GLY A 309 11.81 27.64 1.32
N VAL A 310 12.09 26.36 1.63
CA VAL A 310 11.74 25.18 0.83
C VAL A 310 11.31 24.03 1.77
N LEU A 311 10.56 23.07 1.25
CA LEU A 311 10.25 21.83 1.99
C LEU A 311 11.49 20.94 2.10
N PRO A 312 11.63 20.12 3.17
CA PRO A 312 12.71 19.14 3.26
C PRO A 312 12.57 18.09 2.15
N ASP A 313 13.70 17.62 1.61
CA ASP A 313 13.69 16.45 0.73
C ASP A 313 13.33 15.16 1.52
N GLN A 314 12.94 14.11 0.80
CA GLN A 314 12.51 12.84 1.41
C GLN A 314 13.58 12.25 2.33
N ALA A 315 14.85 12.30 1.94
CA ALA A 315 15.94 11.72 2.72
C ALA A 315 16.14 12.48 4.05
N THR A 316 16.03 13.81 4.03
CA THR A 316 16.12 14.66 5.21
C THR A 316 14.92 14.48 6.12
N TYR A 317 13.71 14.41 5.56
CA TYR A 317 12.51 14.09 6.33
C TYR A 317 12.63 12.74 7.00
N ASN A 318 12.96 11.68 6.25
CA ASN A 318 13.04 10.31 6.76
C ASN A 318 14.08 10.15 7.88
N ARG A 319 15.30 10.69 7.70
CA ARG A 319 16.33 10.67 8.75
C ARG A 319 15.88 11.37 10.02
N THR A 320 15.15 12.48 9.90
CA THR A 320 14.67 13.24 11.05
C THR A 320 13.49 12.54 11.73
N ALA A 321 12.53 12.05 10.95
CA ALA A 321 11.35 11.37 11.45
C ALA A 321 11.67 10.08 12.20
N ALA A 322 12.70 9.35 11.75
CA ALA A 322 13.17 8.14 12.42
C ALA A 322 13.65 8.39 13.87
N THR A 323 14.21 9.57 14.18
CA THR A 323 14.70 9.87 15.55
C THR A 323 13.55 10.10 16.53
N TRP A 324 12.40 10.58 16.05
CA TRP A 324 11.23 10.83 16.91
C TRP A 324 10.64 9.54 17.46
N ILE A 325 10.68 8.47 16.66
CA ILE A 325 10.11 7.18 17.05
C ILE A 325 10.87 6.56 18.23
N GLU A 326 12.19 6.79 18.33
CA GLU A 326 12.97 6.39 19.50
C GLU A 326 12.43 7.08 20.76
N GLU A 327 12.16 8.38 20.70
CA GLU A 327 11.64 9.15 21.83
C GLU A 327 10.26 8.63 22.27
N PHE A 328 9.36 8.37 21.32
CA PHE A 328 8.01 7.85 21.59
C PHE A 328 8.00 6.47 22.25
N SER A 329 9.11 5.71 22.16
CA SER A 329 9.23 4.40 22.80
C SER A 329 9.52 4.49 24.31
N THR A 330 9.84 5.67 24.83
CA THR A 330 10.37 5.85 26.20
C THR A 330 9.34 6.30 27.25
N TYR A 331 8.11 6.63 26.87
CA TYR A 331 7.06 7.09 27.79
C TYR A 331 5.66 6.54 27.44
N ASP A 332 4.70 6.67 28.36
CA ASP A 332 3.29 6.35 28.10
C ASP A 332 2.67 7.46 27.24
N ILE A 333 2.38 7.12 26.00
CA ILE A 333 1.95 8.08 24.97
C ILE A 333 0.50 8.53 25.11
N ARG A 334 -0.25 7.97 26.06
CA ARG A 334 -1.69 8.25 26.25
C ARG A 334 -1.97 9.50 27.10
N ILE A 335 -0.95 10.23 27.53
CA ILE A 335 -1.08 11.21 28.63
C ILE A 335 -1.62 12.59 28.18
N GLU A 336 -1.79 12.85 26.88
CA GLU A 336 -2.31 14.14 26.41
C GLU A 336 -3.58 14.01 25.54
N ASP A 337 -4.73 14.16 26.20
CA ASP A 337 -5.98 14.63 25.60
C ASP A 337 -6.50 15.85 26.38
#